data_AF-A0A085F3X7-F1
#
_entry.id   AF-A0A085F3X7-F1
#
_cell.length_a   1.000
_cell.length_b   1.000
_cell.length_c   1.000
_cell.angle_alpha   90.00
_cell.angle_beta   90.00
_cell.angle_gamma   90.00
#
_symmetry.space_group_name_H-M   'P 1'
#
loop_
_entity.id
_entity.type
_entity.pdbx_description
1 polymer ?
#
loop_
_entity_poly.entity_id
_entity_poly.type
_entity_poly.pdbx_seq_one_letter_code
_entity_poly.pdbx_strand_id
1 'polypeptide(L)'
;MKQAQQGGRHARRRGRTRRRLALAAALLVAGGVIAAIAIDSAGIAPRQLAPYIEKRTSGHNAAIVAAGQFTAGTLQRLDRGTPAAPEDRQLSGLALGAQARAAGDASHAGTVVASADALRAALARASQGEIITIAPGTYRFSGSAGLNADRPGAPDAPIVVRAARPGSVRLEFDMLEGFRVSAPHWRFENLDIRGVCGRDDDCEHAFHVYGAASHFVARNNTISDFNAHFKINALRGRYPDAGLIESNTLDASRPRRTANPVTPIDLVAASGWTVRANVISDFIKEGGNGVSYGAFAKGGGSGNVFERNLVWCERRLRGLPGQRIGLSFGGGGTGKALCRDGRCITEQDGGILRANLVVGCSDAGVYLNSAANTRVEDNTLIDTTGIDVRFPTSSARLDGNLVDGPIRSRDGGLVHEGDNRTSAAWQAFAGLHPVRSLFVAPGRGDFRWSGEAPLRAHGRAEPALDLCGGRRQQPPAYGAFDSFGACRSRMEAAAR
;
A
#
# COMPACT_ATOMS: atom_id res chain seq x y z
N MET A 1 -24.10 -69.05 -38.06
CA MET A 1 -23.17 -67.96 -38.46
C MET A 1 -23.69 -66.52 -38.33
N LYS A 2 -24.95 -66.23 -37.93
CA LYS A 2 -25.45 -64.83 -37.78
C LYS A 2 -25.24 -64.16 -36.40
N GLN A 3 -24.99 -64.93 -35.33
CA GLN A 3 -24.82 -64.36 -33.97
C GLN A 3 -23.42 -63.78 -33.68
N ALA A 4 -22.37 -64.23 -34.37
CA ALA A 4 -21.01 -63.71 -34.18
C ALA A 4 -20.79 -62.29 -34.78
N GLN A 5 -21.61 -61.88 -35.75
CA GLN A 5 -21.49 -60.56 -36.39
C GLN A 5 -22.15 -59.40 -35.60
N GLN A 6 -23.08 -59.69 -34.68
CA GLN A 6 -23.74 -58.66 -33.88
C GLN A 6 -22.88 -58.20 -32.67
N GLY A 7 -22.11 -59.09 -32.05
CA GLY A 7 -21.18 -58.75 -30.95
C GLY A 7 -20.05 -57.79 -31.37
N GLY A 8 -19.49 -57.98 -32.57
CA GLY A 8 -18.43 -57.11 -33.12
C GLY A 8 -18.89 -55.70 -33.47
N ARG A 9 -20.16 -55.51 -33.87
CA ARG A 9 -20.73 -54.18 -34.14
C ARG A 9 -20.94 -53.37 -32.86
N HIS A 10 -21.39 -53.99 -31.77
CA HIS A 10 -21.53 -53.30 -30.48
C HIS A 10 -20.18 -52.92 -29.85
N ALA A 11 -19.16 -53.77 -29.94
CA ALA A 11 -17.80 -53.48 -29.48
C ALA A 11 -17.15 -52.33 -30.29
N ARG A 12 -17.27 -52.33 -31.63
CA ARG A 12 -16.79 -51.23 -32.50
C ARG A 12 -17.49 -49.90 -32.23
N ARG A 13 -18.80 -49.92 -31.95
CA ARG A 13 -19.59 -48.71 -31.63
C ARG A 13 -19.14 -48.11 -30.28
N ARG A 14 -18.97 -48.94 -29.24
CA ARG A 14 -18.44 -48.51 -27.94
C ARG A 14 -17.02 -47.94 -28.03
N GLY A 15 -16.14 -48.55 -28.85
CA GLY A 15 -14.79 -48.03 -29.10
C GLY A 15 -14.76 -46.68 -29.81
N ARG A 16 -15.66 -46.44 -30.78
CA ARG A 16 -15.80 -45.14 -31.46
C ARG A 16 -16.35 -44.05 -30.52
N THR A 17 -17.33 -44.36 -29.67
CA THR A 17 -17.87 -43.39 -28.71
C THR A 17 -16.82 -43.01 -27.65
N ARG A 18 -16.05 -43.98 -27.13
CA ARG A 18 -14.93 -43.71 -26.23
C ARG A 18 -13.85 -42.83 -26.86
N ARG A 19 -13.47 -43.09 -28.13
CA ARG A 19 -12.51 -42.25 -28.86
C ARG A 19 -13.02 -40.82 -29.08
N ARG A 20 -14.31 -40.64 -29.39
CA ARG A 20 -14.92 -39.30 -29.55
C ARG A 20 -14.98 -38.54 -28.24
N LEU A 21 -15.35 -39.20 -27.14
CA LEU A 21 -15.33 -38.61 -25.79
C LEU A 21 -13.91 -38.24 -25.37
N ALA A 22 -12.92 -39.11 -25.62
CA ALA A 22 -11.52 -38.82 -25.34
C ALA A 22 -10.99 -37.65 -26.17
N LEU A 23 -11.36 -37.56 -27.45
CA LEU A 23 -10.99 -36.44 -28.32
C LEU A 23 -11.65 -35.13 -27.89
N ALA A 24 -12.93 -35.16 -27.53
CA ALA A 24 -13.64 -34.00 -27.01
C ALA A 24 -13.04 -33.51 -25.69
N ALA A 25 -12.72 -34.44 -24.78
CA ALA A 25 -12.01 -34.12 -23.53
C ALA A 25 -10.63 -33.51 -23.81
N ALA A 26 -9.86 -34.07 -24.74
CA ALA A 26 -8.55 -33.53 -25.12
C ALA A 26 -8.66 -32.12 -25.73
N LEU A 27 -9.66 -31.85 -26.58
CA LEU A 27 -9.91 -30.52 -27.14
C LEU A 27 -10.33 -29.49 -26.08
N LEU A 28 -11.16 -29.90 -25.10
CA LEU A 28 -11.53 -29.05 -23.97
C LEU A 28 -10.33 -28.71 -23.10
N VAL A 29 -9.47 -29.70 -22.81
CA VAL A 29 -8.21 -29.48 -22.07
C VAL A 29 -7.29 -28.55 -22.85
N ALA A 30 -7.09 -28.78 -24.15
CA ALA A 30 -6.26 -27.92 -24.99
C ALA A 30 -6.80 -26.48 -25.06
N GLY A 31 -8.12 -26.31 -25.21
CA GLY A 31 -8.76 -25.00 -25.18
C GLY A 31 -8.59 -24.28 -23.83
N GLY A 32 -8.71 -25.01 -22.72
CA GLY A 32 -8.47 -24.49 -21.38
C GLY A 32 -7.02 -24.03 -21.17
N VAL A 33 -6.04 -24.80 -21.68
CA VAL A 33 -4.61 -24.43 -21.64
C VAL A 33 -4.35 -23.17 -22.46
N ILE A 34 -4.89 -23.08 -23.67
CA ILE A 34 -4.75 -21.88 -24.53
C ILE A 34 -5.33 -20.65 -23.83
N ALA A 35 -6.52 -20.77 -23.22
CA ALA A 35 -7.14 -19.68 -22.48
C ALA A 35 -6.31 -19.25 -21.27
N ALA A 36 -5.75 -20.19 -20.51
CA ALA A 36 -4.89 -19.89 -19.38
C ALA A 36 -3.61 -19.13 -19.82
N ILE A 37 -2.96 -19.58 -20.90
CA ILE A 37 -1.79 -18.90 -21.47
C ILE A 37 -2.16 -17.49 -21.94
N ALA A 38 -3.30 -17.33 -22.63
CA ALA A 38 -3.75 -16.04 -23.10
C ALA A 38 -4.03 -15.07 -21.93
N ILE A 39 -4.70 -15.54 -20.87
CA ILE A 39 -4.96 -14.74 -19.67
C ILE A 39 -3.66 -14.29 -18.99
N ASP A 40 -2.73 -15.23 -18.79
CA ASP A 40 -1.43 -14.92 -18.19
C ASP A 40 -0.63 -13.92 -19.03
N SER A 41 -0.65 -14.08 -20.37
CA SER A 41 0.02 -13.14 -21.28
C SER A 41 -0.61 -11.75 -21.29
N ALA A 42 -1.94 -11.66 -21.14
CA ALA A 42 -2.64 -10.38 -21.06
C ALA A 42 -2.41 -9.72 -19.70
N GLY A 43 -2.18 -10.52 -18.65
CA GLY A 43 -1.95 -10.06 -17.29
C GLY A 43 -3.14 -9.32 -16.69
N ILE A 44 -4.36 -9.54 -17.19
CA ILE A 44 -5.57 -8.88 -16.69
C ILE A 44 -6.17 -9.74 -15.60
N ALA A 45 -6.23 -9.23 -14.37
CA ALA A 45 -6.88 -9.93 -13.26
C ALA A 45 -8.42 -9.83 -13.33
N PRO A 46 -9.19 -10.79 -12.77
CA PRO A 46 -10.65 -10.72 -12.78
C PRO A 46 -11.19 -9.43 -12.14
N ARG A 47 -10.58 -8.91 -11.07
CA ARG A 47 -10.93 -7.61 -10.46
C ARG A 47 -10.78 -6.40 -11.37
N GLN A 48 -9.92 -6.47 -12.39
CA GLN A 48 -9.74 -5.40 -13.38
C GLN A 48 -10.72 -5.56 -14.55
N LEU A 49 -11.02 -6.81 -14.93
CA LEU A 49 -11.96 -7.11 -16.00
C LEU A 49 -13.43 -6.88 -15.59
N ALA A 50 -13.80 -7.22 -14.35
CA ALA A 50 -15.17 -7.14 -13.87
C ALA A 50 -15.80 -5.74 -14.01
N PRO A 51 -15.15 -4.64 -13.54
CA PRO A 51 -15.69 -3.28 -13.74
C PRO A 51 -15.78 -2.88 -15.21
N TYR A 52 -14.88 -3.39 -16.07
CA TYR A 52 -14.94 -3.14 -17.51
C TYR A 52 -16.19 -3.78 -18.14
N ILE A 53 -16.51 -5.03 -17.76
CA ILE A 53 -17.71 -5.74 -18.22
C ILE A 53 -18.99 -4.99 -17.78
N GLU A 54 -19.08 -4.58 -16.51
CA GLU A 54 -20.22 -3.80 -16.01
C GLU A 54 -20.38 -2.49 -16.80
N LYS A 55 -19.28 -1.76 -16.99
CA LYS A 55 -19.31 -0.51 -17.77
C LYS A 55 -19.78 -0.75 -19.21
N ARG A 56 -19.28 -1.79 -19.88
CA ARG A 56 -19.63 -2.09 -21.28
C ARG A 56 -21.04 -2.61 -21.46
N THR A 57 -21.63 -3.21 -20.43
CA THR A 57 -23.02 -3.70 -20.47
C THR A 57 -24.02 -2.67 -19.94
N SER A 58 -23.56 -1.64 -19.22
CA SER A 58 -24.41 -0.54 -18.76
C SER A 58 -25.10 0.20 -19.91
N GLY A 59 -26.36 0.62 -19.69
CA GLY A 59 -27.16 1.33 -20.69
C GLY A 59 -27.76 0.45 -21.81
N HIS A 60 -27.44 -0.85 -21.85
CA HIS A 60 -28.10 -1.81 -22.74
C HIS A 60 -29.44 -2.30 -22.18
N ASN A 61 -30.11 -3.23 -22.88
CA ASN A 61 -31.34 -3.85 -22.39
C ASN A 61 -31.12 -4.65 -21.10
N ALA A 62 -32.19 -4.88 -20.35
CA ALA A 62 -32.14 -5.50 -19.02
C ALA A 62 -31.43 -6.86 -18.98
N ALA A 63 -31.57 -7.68 -20.03
CA ALA A 63 -30.92 -8.99 -20.07
C ALA A 63 -29.39 -8.87 -20.21
N ILE A 64 -28.91 -7.94 -21.04
CA ILE A 64 -27.47 -7.69 -21.21
C ILE A 64 -26.87 -7.10 -19.92
N VAL A 65 -27.56 -6.15 -19.30
CA VAL A 65 -27.14 -5.56 -18.02
C VAL A 65 -27.06 -6.62 -16.93
N ALA A 66 -28.09 -7.46 -16.79
CA ALA A 66 -28.11 -8.53 -15.80
C ALA A 66 -27.00 -9.56 -16.03
N ALA A 67 -26.75 -9.96 -17.28
CA ALA A 67 -25.65 -10.86 -17.63
C ALA A 67 -24.27 -10.27 -17.31
N GLY A 68 -24.08 -8.97 -17.58
CA GLY A 68 -22.86 -8.24 -17.24
C GLY A 68 -22.60 -8.20 -15.74
N GLN A 69 -23.62 -7.81 -14.96
CA GLN A 69 -23.56 -7.78 -13.49
C GLN A 69 -23.30 -9.17 -12.90
N PHE A 70 -23.98 -10.20 -13.40
CA PHE A 70 -23.76 -11.59 -12.97
C PHE A 70 -22.32 -12.05 -13.24
N THR A 71 -21.79 -11.75 -14.43
CA THR A 71 -20.44 -12.12 -14.83
C THR A 71 -19.40 -11.40 -13.98
N ALA A 72 -19.52 -10.08 -13.83
CA ALA A 72 -18.62 -9.27 -13.02
C ALA A 72 -18.63 -9.67 -11.54
N GLY A 73 -19.82 -9.90 -10.97
CA GLY A 73 -19.97 -10.41 -9.60
C GLY A 73 -19.34 -11.79 -9.42
N THR A 74 -19.42 -12.66 -10.43
CA THR A 74 -18.77 -13.98 -10.40
C THR A 74 -17.25 -13.86 -10.43
N LEU A 75 -16.71 -13.05 -11.34
CA LEU A 75 -15.27 -12.78 -11.42
C LEU A 75 -14.72 -12.20 -10.11
N GLN A 76 -15.43 -11.23 -9.51
CA GLN A 76 -15.04 -10.66 -8.22
C GLN A 76 -15.05 -11.70 -7.10
N ARG A 77 -16.06 -12.59 -7.03
CA ARG A 77 -16.11 -13.65 -6.03
C ARG A 77 -14.99 -14.68 -6.20
N LEU A 78 -14.70 -15.08 -7.43
CA LEU A 78 -13.60 -16.00 -7.71
C LEU A 78 -12.26 -15.40 -7.31
N ASP A 79 -12.01 -14.14 -7.66
CA ASP A 79 -10.73 -13.48 -7.38
C ASP A 79 -10.56 -13.08 -5.90
N ARG A 80 -11.58 -12.46 -5.31
CA ARG A 80 -11.45 -11.80 -4.00
C ARG A 80 -12.06 -12.60 -2.85
N GLY A 81 -12.76 -13.69 -3.17
CA GLY A 81 -13.57 -14.44 -2.21
C GLY A 81 -14.82 -13.67 -1.78
N THR A 82 -15.59 -14.27 -0.87
CA THR A 82 -16.75 -13.59 -0.26
C THR A 82 -16.27 -12.46 0.65
N PRO A 83 -16.86 -11.25 0.57
CA PRO A 83 -16.53 -10.18 1.49
C PRO A 83 -16.81 -10.58 2.94
N ALA A 84 -15.79 -10.57 3.80
CA ALA A 84 -16.00 -10.60 5.25
C ALA A 84 -16.64 -9.29 5.73
N ALA A 85 -17.40 -9.31 6.83
CA ALA A 85 -17.98 -8.10 7.40
C ALA A 85 -16.88 -7.10 7.80
N PRO A 86 -17.10 -5.78 7.65
CA PRO A 86 -16.08 -4.77 7.99
C PRO A 86 -15.60 -4.84 9.44
N GLU A 87 -16.50 -5.20 10.36
CA GLU A 87 -16.24 -5.33 11.81
C GLU A 87 -15.22 -6.43 12.15
N ASP A 88 -15.04 -7.38 11.23
CA ASP A 88 -14.12 -8.50 11.39
C ASP A 88 -12.65 -8.15 11.09
N ARG A 89 -12.37 -6.94 10.56
CA ARG A 89 -11.03 -6.52 10.09
C ARG A 89 -10.33 -5.64 11.12
N GLN A 90 -9.98 -6.24 12.25
CA GLN A 90 -9.29 -5.55 13.34
C GLN A 90 -7.77 -5.53 13.14
N LEU A 91 -7.17 -4.35 13.31
CA LEU A 91 -5.71 -4.14 13.34
C LEU A 91 -5.21 -3.81 14.76
N SER A 92 -6.02 -4.08 15.77
CA SER A 92 -5.71 -3.78 17.16
C SER A 92 -4.54 -4.62 17.66
N GLY A 93 -3.65 -3.96 18.40
CA GLY A 93 -2.55 -4.61 19.09
C GLY A 93 -1.43 -5.13 18.19
N LEU A 94 -1.23 -4.52 17.02
CA LEU A 94 -0.03 -4.75 16.21
C LEU A 94 1.09 -3.78 16.65
N ALA A 95 2.34 -4.24 16.63
CA ALA A 95 3.54 -3.43 16.74
C ALA A 95 3.83 -2.62 15.44
N LEU A 96 2.77 -2.18 14.78
CA LEU A 96 2.73 -1.38 13.55
C LEU A 96 1.73 -0.25 13.72
N GLY A 97 1.97 0.86 13.04
CA GLY A 97 1.15 2.06 13.14
C GLY A 97 1.29 2.74 14.50
N ALA A 98 0.39 3.68 14.78
CA ALA A 98 0.39 4.42 16.03
C ALA A 98 0.19 3.49 17.24
N GLN A 99 1.06 3.65 18.23
CA GLN A 99 1.17 2.87 19.44
C GLN A 99 0.64 3.66 20.64
N ALA A 100 0.09 2.95 21.62
CA ALA A 100 -0.35 3.54 22.89
C ALA A 100 0.82 4.09 23.73
N ARG A 101 2.02 3.51 23.57
CA ARG A 101 3.25 4.02 24.18
C ARG A 101 3.72 5.25 23.42
N ALA A 102 3.98 6.35 24.12
CA ALA A 102 4.51 7.57 23.53
C ALA A 102 5.86 7.32 22.85
N ALA A 103 6.02 7.88 21.66
CA ALA A 103 7.31 8.11 21.05
C ALA A 103 8.00 9.34 21.66
N GLY A 104 9.33 9.37 21.54
CA GLY A 104 10.19 10.46 22.01
C GLY A 104 10.46 10.41 23.51
N ASP A 105 11.46 11.15 23.97
CA ASP A 105 11.80 11.25 25.39
C ASP A 105 10.90 12.28 26.08
N ALA A 106 10.20 11.89 27.14
CA ALA A 106 9.32 12.77 27.93
C ALA A 106 10.08 13.55 29.01
N SER A 107 11.39 13.30 29.16
CA SER A 107 12.22 13.85 30.23
C SER A 107 12.56 15.34 30.08
N HIS A 108 12.42 15.91 28.88
CA HIS A 108 12.79 17.29 28.60
C HIS A 108 11.62 18.25 28.84
N ALA A 109 11.82 19.22 29.74
CA ALA A 109 10.91 20.34 29.92
C ALA A 109 10.82 21.17 28.62
N GLY A 110 9.60 21.60 28.29
CA GLY A 110 9.33 22.34 27.05
C GLY A 110 8.11 23.27 27.20
N THR A 111 7.84 24.04 26.15
CA THR A 111 6.68 24.94 26.06
C THR A 111 5.40 24.11 26.08
N VAL A 112 4.53 24.30 27.08
CA VAL A 112 3.21 23.69 27.11
C VAL A 112 2.19 24.64 26.48
N VAL A 113 1.41 24.15 25.52
CA VAL A 113 0.34 24.91 24.86
C VAL A 113 -1.02 24.26 25.10
N ALA A 114 -2.05 25.06 25.34
CA ALA A 114 -3.39 24.57 25.66
C ALA A 114 -4.50 25.23 24.83
N SER A 115 -4.15 25.89 23.72
CA SER A 115 -5.09 26.46 22.76
C SER A 115 -4.52 26.46 21.33
N ALA A 116 -5.39 26.58 20.34
CA ALA A 116 -4.99 26.65 18.93
C ALA A 116 -4.08 27.87 18.65
N ASP A 117 -4.41 29.03 19.22
CA ASP A 117 -3.61 30.25 19.08
C ASP A 117 -2.25 30.13 19.77
N ALA A 118 -2.22 29.51 20.96
CA ALA A 118 -0.96 29.25 21.65
C ALA A 118 -0.05 28.32 20.84
N LEU A 119 -0.61 27.28 20.20
CA LEU A 119 0.16 26.41 19.30
C LEU A 119 0.72 27.19 18.10
N ARG A 120 -0.11 27.99 17.41
CA ARG A 120 0.35 28.84 16.30
C ARG A 120 1.48 29.78 16.73
N ALA A 121 1.33 30.42 17.89
CA ALA A 121 2.31 31.34 18.43
C ALA A 121 3.62 30.64 18.85
N ALA A 122 3.53 29.43 19.41
CA ALA A 122 4.70 28.63 19.75
C ALA A 122 5.49 28.20 18.51
N LEU A 123 4.80 27.70 17.47
CA LEU A 123 5.45 27.33 16.20
C LEU A 123 6.20 28.51 15.57
N ALA A 124 5.58 29.69 15.52
CA ALA A 124 6.17 30.89 14.94
C ALA A 124 7.43 31.40 15.70
N ARG A 125 7.54 31.09 17.00
CA ARG A 125 8.67 31.49 17.84
C ARG A 125 9.68 30.37 18.09
N ALA A 126 9.42 29.18 17.54
CA ALA A 126 10.16 27.98 17.90
C ALA A 126 11.66 28.11 17.65
N SER A 127 12.45 27.66 18.61
CA SER A 127 13.92 27.68 18.54
C SER A 127 14.51 26.27 18.51
N GLN A 128 15.76 26.15 18.05
CA GLN A 128 16.49 24.88 18.01
C GLN A 128 16.40 24.16 19.37
N GLY A 129 16.03 22.88 19.35
CA GLY A 129 15.87 22.04 20.54
C GLY A 129 14.55 22.23 21.31
N GLU A 130 13.68 23.15 20.88
CA GLU A 130 12.43 23.40 21.57
C GLU A 130 11.46 22.22 21.46
N ILE A 131 10.83 21.88 22.59
CA ILE A 131 9.76 20.88 22.67
C ILE A 131 8.46 21.61 22.99
N ILE A 132 7.53 21.58 22.05
CA ILE A 132 6.18 22.12 22.17
C ILE A 132 5.25 20.94 22.52
N THR A 133 4.82 20.88 23.77
CA THR A 133 3.89 19.86 24.25
C THR A 133 2.47 20.40 24.28
N ILE A 134 1.58 19.79 23.50
CA ILE A 134 0.17 20.16 23.46
C ILE A 134 -0.54 19.46 24.63
N ALA A 135 -1.24 20.24 25.45
CA ALA A 135 -2.05 19.73 26.54
C ALA A 135 -3.22 18.87 25.99
N PRO A 136 -3.76 17.93 26.78
CA PRO A 136 -4.89 17.12 26.33
C PRO A 136 -6.09 17.97 25.92
N GLY A 137 -6.71 17.63 24.79
CA GLY A 137 -7.86 18.37 24.27
C GLY A 137 -8.11 18.16 22.78
N THR A 138 -9.15 18.83 22.28
CA THR A 138 -9.45 18.92 20.86
C THR A 138 -9.26 20.37 20.39
N TYR A 139 -8.47 20.55 19.34
CA TYR A 139 -8.07 21.85 18.82
C TYR A 139 -8.45 21.95 17.36
N ARG A 140 -9.34 22.88 17.02
CA ARG A 140 -9.78 23.10 15.65
C ARG A 140 -9.04 24.27 15.01
N PHE A 141 -8.62 24.07 13.77
CA PHE A 141 -7.94 25.05 12.94
C PHE A 141 -8.72 25.23 11.65
N SER A 142 -8.96 26.49 11.28
CA SER A 142 -9.65 26.86 10.05
C SER A 142 -8.96 28.06 9.39
N GLY A 143 -9.43 28.40 8.18
CA GLY A 143 -8.88 29.50 7.38
C GLY A 143 -7.73 29.06 6.48
N SER A 144 -7.07 30.02 5.82
CA SER A 144 -6.00 29.74 4.85
C SER A 144 -4.59 29.76 5.44
N ALA A 145 -4.42 30.30 6.64
CA ALA A 145 -3.12 30.36 7.31
C ALA A 145 -2.81 29.01 7.97
N GLY A 146 -2.06 28.15 7.27
CA GLY A 146 -1.49 26.90 7.80
C GLY A 146 -0.71 27.08 9.11
N LEU A 147 -0.36 25.97 9.77
CA LEU A 147 0.54 25.94 10.91
C LEU A 147 1.99 25.90 10.40
N ASN A 148 2.63 27.05 10.30
CA ASN A 148 3.97 27.16 9.69
C ASN A 148 5.06 26.64 10.65
N ALA A 149 5.91 25.76 10.13
CA ALA A 149 7.13 25.26 10.74
C ALA A 149 8.31 25.65 9.83
N ASP A 150 8.71 26.92 9.92
CA ASP A 150 9.64 27.61 9.02
C ASP A 150 10.95 28.05 9.68
N ARG A 151 11.11 27.79 10.98
CA ARG A 151 12.36 27.98 11.73
C ARG A 151 13.18 26.69 11.77
N PRO A 152 14.48 26.71 11.49
CA PRO A 152 15.29 25.48 11.45
C PRO A 152 15.55 24.94 12.85
N GLY A 153 15.39 23.63 13.04
CA GLY A 153 16.07 22.89 14.10
C GLY A 153 17.50 22.51 13.69
N ALA A 154 18.16 21.71 14.51
CA ALA A 154 19.48 21.13 14.22
C ALA A 154 19.48 19.60 14.37
N PRO A 155 20.48 18.89 13.82
CA PRO A 155 20.56 17.43 13.90
C PRO A 155 20.47 16.85 15.32
N ASP A 156 21.12 17.51 16.28
CA ASP A 156 21.19 17.15 17.70
C ASP A 156 20.17 17.89 18.57
N ALA A 157 19.54 18.93 18.03
CA ALA A 157 18.54 19.75 18.71
C ALA A 157 17.37 20.05 17.75
N PRO A 158 16.57 19.03 17.40
CA PRO A 158 15.39 19.20 16.56
C PRO A 158 14.31 20.00 17.29
N ILE A 159 13.38 20.59 16.54
CA ILE A 159 12.17 21.17 17.11
C ILE A 159 11.09 20.09 17.14
N VAL A 160 10.48 19.85 18.30
CA VAL A 160 9.51 18.77 18.51
C VAL A 160 8.14 19.32 18.84
N VAL A 161 7.12 18.88 18.12
CA VAL A 161 5.71 19.14 18.43
C VAL A 161 5.05 17.83 18.81
N ARG A 162 4.49 17.73 20.02
CA ARG A 162 4.01 16.44 20.53
C ARG A 162 2.77 16.50 21.39
N ALA A 163 2.10 15.35 21.48
CA ALA A 163 1.32 15.00 22.66
C ALA A 163 2.21 14.25 23.66
N ALA A 164 2.00 14.49 24.96
CA ALA A 164 2.67 13.71 26.00
C ALA A 164 2.19 12.25 26.03
N ARG A 165 0.88 12.04 25.81
CA ARG A 165 0.25 10.71 25.76
C ARG A 165 -0.44 10.54 24.39
N PRO A 166 -0.14 9.48 23.62
CA PRO A 166 -0.85 9.19 22.39
C PRO A 166 -2.37 9.17 22.60
N GLY A 167 -3.11 9.76 21.67
CA GLY A 167 -4.57 9.85 21.74
C GLY A 167 -5.13 10.91 22.72
N SER A 168 -4.29 11.64 23.46
CA SER A 168 -4.77 12.71 24.35
C SER A 168 -5.02 14.04 23.63
N VAL A 169 -4.46 14.23 22.44
CA VAL A 169 -4.55 15.47 21.66
C VAL A 169 -5.13 15.17 20.29
N ARG A 170 -6.27 15.79 19.97
CA ARG A 170 -6.87 15.78 18.63
C ARG A 170 -6.75 17.15 17.97
N LEU A 171 -6.16 17.20 16.78
CA LEU A 171 -6.09 18.37 15.93
C LEU A 171 -7.08 18.19 14.77
N GLU A 172 -8.06 19.09 14.66
CA GLU A 172 -9.03 19.11 13.56
C GLU A 172 -8.66 20.20 12.57
N PHE A 173 -8.38 19.82 11.32
CA PHE A 173 -8.02 20.74 10.25
C PHE A 173 -9.19 20.90 9.28
N ASP A 174 -9.72 22.12 9.24
CA ASP A 174 -10.74 22.62 8.32
C ASP A 174 -10.10 23.64 7.37
N MET A 175 -9.07 23.18 6.65
CA MET A 175 -8.16 24.02 5.87
C MET A 175 -7.36 23.18 4.87
N LEU A 176 -6.91 23.82 3.79
CA LEU A 176 -6.20 23.18 2.68
C LEU A 176 -4.95 22.42 3.13
N GLU A 177 -4.11 23.09 3.91
CA GLU A 177 -2.85 22.56 4.42
C GLU A 177 -2.77 22.79 5.92
N GLY A 178 -2.60 21.72 6.69
CA GLY A 178 -2.40 21.75 8.13
C GLY A 178 -1.02 22.31 8.49
N PHE A 179 -0.09 21.41 8.84
CA PHE A 179 1.31 21.79 9.08
C PHE A 179 2.05 22.06 7.77
N ARG A 180 2.63 23.26 7.66
CA ARG A 180 3.43 23.69 6.50
C ARG A 180 4.90 23.74 6.93
N VAL A 181 5.62 22.68 6.63
CA VAL A 181 7.00 22.47 7.10
C VAL A 181 7.96 22.84 5.98
N SER A 182 8.74 23.90 6.18
CA SER A 182 9.67 24.42 5.16
C SER A 182 11.12 24.51 5.63
N ALA A 183 11.35 24.24 6.92
CA ALA A 183 12.66 24.25 7.56
C ALA A 183 13.05 22.85 8.07
N PRO A 184 14.36 22.55 8.18
CA PRO A 184 14.83 21.21 8.52
C PRO A 184 14.68 20.87 10.00
N HIS A 185 14.81 19.58 10.30
CA HIS A 185 14.89 19.02 11.67
C HIS A 185 13.67 19.28 12.56
N TRP A 186 12.47 19.20 11.98
CA TRP A 186 11.21 19.17 12.73
C TRP A 186 10.75 17.74 13.01
N ARG A 187 10.19 17.51 14.20
CA ARG A 187 9.59 16.23 14.61
C ARG A 187 8.17 16.42 15.10
N PHE A 188 7.27 15.53 14.68
CA PHE A 188 5.86 15.52 15.07
C PHE A 188 5.51 14.15 15.66
N GLU A 189 5.08 14.14 16.93
CA GLU A 189 4.97 12.90 17.71
C GLU A 189 3.64 12.75 18.46
N ASN A 190 3.06 11.54 18.40
CA ASN A 190 1.93 11.13 19.24
C ASN A 190 0.60 11.90 19.00
N LEU A 191 0.45 12.58 17.85
CA LEU A 191 -0.72 13.41 17.55
C LEU A 191 -1.84 12.57 16.91
N ASP A 192 -3.10 12.88 17.25
CA ASP A 192 -4.28 12.50 16.46
C ASP A 192 -4.68 13.71 15.60
N ILE A 193 -4.65 13.57 14.28
CA ILE A 193 -4.88 14.65 13.31
C ILE A 193 -5.99 14.23 12.35
N ARG A 194 -6.98 15.09 12.15
CA ARG A 194 -8.13 14.78 11.29
C ARG A 194 -8.50 15.93 10.37
N GLY A 195 -8.67 15.64 9.09
CA GLY A 195 -9.32 16.53 8.13
C GLY A 195 -10.83 16.54 8.35
N VAL A 196 -11.41 17.72 8.57
CA VAL A 196 -12.85 17.88 8.86
C VAL A 196 -13.57 18.79 7.85
N CYS A 197 -12.94 19.04 6.70
CA CYS A 197 -13.47 19.92 5.67
C CYS A 197 -14.79 19.39 5.07
N GLY A 198 -15.69 20.32 4.76
CA GLY A 198 -16.95 20.00 4.09
C GLY A 198 -16.78 19.47 2.66
N ARG A 199 -15.72 19.89 1.97
CA ARG A 199 -15.32 19.39 0.64
C ARG A 199 -13.92 18.79 0.72
N ASP A 200 -13.72 17.68 0.02
CA ASP A 200 -12.42 17.00 0.04
C ASP A 200 -11.31 17.80 -0.64
N ASP A 201 -11.65 18.64 -1.61
CA ASP A 201 -10.72 19.58 -2.28
C ASP A 201 -10.12 20.62 -1.31
N ASP A 202 -10.78 20.85 -0.17
CA ASP A 202 -10.31 21.79 0.85
C ASP A 202 -9.51 21.09 1.96
N CYS A 203 -9.36 19.75 1.91
CA CYS A 203 -8.61 18.94 2.87
C CYS A 203 -7.48 18.18 2.16
N GLU A 204 -6.52 18.95 1.63
CA GLU A 204 -5.43 18.41 0.84
C GLU A 204 -4.39 17.71 1.73
N HIS A 205 -3.77 18.44 2.67
CA HIS A 205 -2.56 17.96 3.35
C HIS A 205 -2.60 18.12 4.87
N ALA A 206 -2.34 17.05 5.62
CA ALA A 206 -2.09 17.17 7.07
C ALA A 206 -0.70 17.79 7.31
N PHE A 207 0.29 17.29 6.56
CA PHE A 207 1.65 17.81 6.48
C PHE A 207 1.99 18.11 5.03
N HIS A 208 2.32 19.37 4.73
CA HIS A 208 3.02 19.75 3.52
C HIS A 208 4.48 20.03 3.88
N VAL A 209 5.38 19.11 3.52
CA VAL A 209 6.83 19.18 3.77
C VAL A 209 7.51 19.57 2.46
N TYR A 210 8.11 20.76 2.41
CA TYR A 210 8.60 21.30 1.14
C TYR A 210 9.89 22.11 1.25
N GLY A 211 10.50 22.35 0.09
CA GLY A 211 11.68 23.20 0.00
C GLY A 211 12.85 22.67 0.82
N ALA A 212 13.27 23.40 1.85
CA ALA A 212 14.47 23.08 2.64
C ALA A 212 14.22 22.14 3.84
N ALA A 213 13.02 21.60 3.98
CA ALA A 213 12.59 20.80 5.12
C ALA A 213 13.19 19.37 5.17
N SER A 214 14.53 19.28 5.14
CA SER A 214 15.24 18.01 5.27
C SER A 214 15.15 17.44 6.70
N HIS A 215 15.35 16.13 6.83
CA HIS A 215 15.36 15.44 8.13
C HIS A 215 14.07 15.62 8.95
N PHE A 216 12.94 15.79 8.26
CA PHE A 216 11.61 15.76 8.86
C PHE A 216 11.34 14.41 9.53
N VAL A 217 10.66 14.40 10.66
CA VAL A 217 10.18 13.18 11.32
C VAL A 217 8.70 13.29 11.66
N ALA A 218 7.91 12.32 11.23
CA ALA A 218 6.59 12.06 11.80
C ALA A 218 6.58 10.67 12.42
N ARG A 219 6.34 10.61 13.73
CA ARG A 219 6.38 9.36 14.48
C ARG A 219 5.15 9.16 15.36
N ASN A 220 4.57 7.98 15.32
CA ASN A 220 3.52 7.59 16.26
C ASN A 220 2.23 8.45 16.18
N ASN A 221 1.91 9.00 15.00
CA ASN A 221 0.72 9.81 14.80
C ASN A 221 -0.43 8.97 14.21
N THR A 222 -1.66 9.31 14.57
CA THR A 222 -2.87 8.87 13.84
C THR A 222 -3.33 10.03 12.98
N ILE A 223 -3.47 9.82 11.68
CA ILE A 223 -3.85 10.87 10.74
C ILE A 223 -4.98 10.36 9.84
N SER A 224 -6.07 11.09 9.74
CA SER A 224 -7.26 10.67 9.00
C SER A 224 -7.84 11.76 8.10
N ASP A 225 -8.51 11.33 7.02
CA ASP A 225 -9.41 12.16 6.21
C ASP A 225 -8.74 13.33 5.43
N PHE A 226 -7.54 13.10 4.88
CA PHE A 226 -6.87 14.01 3.91
C PHE A 226 -6.74 13.36 2.53
N ASN A 227 -6.58 14.16 1.47
CA ASN A 227 -6.25 13.64 0.14
C ASN A 227 -4.82 13.08 0.10
N ALA A 228 -3.87 13.78 0.73
CA ALA A 228 -2.54 13.29 1.03
C ALA A 228 -2.15 13.66 2.47
N HIS A 229 -2.08 12.70 3.38
CA HIS A 229 -1.69 12.95 4.78
C HIS A 229 -0.30 13.58 4.86
N PHE A 230 0.62 13.11 4.01
CA PHE A 230 1.93 13.71 3.79
C PHE A 230 2.10 14.06 2.32
N LYS A 231 2.24 15.36 2.03
CA LYS A 231 2.69 15.88 0.75
C LYS A 231 4.13 16.34 0.88
N ILE A 232 5.03 15.77 0.08
CA ILE A 232 6.46 16.08 0.10
C ILE A 232 6.88 16.51 -1.30
N ASN A 233 7.43 17.72 -1.45
CA ASN A 233 7.95 18.16 -2.74
C ASN A 233 9.05 19.22 -2.66
N ALA A 234 9.82 19.30 -3.74
CA ALA A 234 10.77 20.39 -3.93
C ALA A 234 10.07 21.75 -4.01
N LEU A 235 10.79 22.81 -3.65
CA LEU A 235 10.40 24.19 -3.92
C LEU A 235 11.65 25.00 -4.25
N ARG A 236 11.65 25.72 -5.38
CA ARG A 236 12.74 26.60 -5.82
C ARG A 236 14.13 25.93 -5.79
N GLY A 237 14.21 24.70 -6.32
CA GLY A 237 15.46 23.92 -6.38
C GLY A 237 15.97 23.41 -5.03
N ARG A 238 15.17 23.52 -3.95
CA ARG A 238 15.46 22.90 -2.65
C ARG A 238 14.59 21.69 -2.44
N TYR A 239 15.17 20.65 -1.84
CA TYR A 239 14.55 19.35 -1.68
C TYR A 239 14.50 18.95 -0.20
N PRO A 240 13.33 18.51 0.31
CA PRO A 240 13.19 18.05 1.67
C PRO A 240 13.70 16.61 1.80
N ASP A 241 15.01 16.41 1.67
CA ASP A 241 15.62 15.06 1.66
C ASP A 241 15.73 14.45 3.08
N ALA A 242 15.96 13.13 3.14
CA ALA A 242 16.27 12.38 4.36
C ALA A 242 15.20 12.38 5.47
N GLY A 243 13.92 12.41 5.10
CA GLY A 243 12.81 12.35 6.07
C GLY A 243 12.48 10.93 6.58
N LEU A 244 11.78 10.87 7.71
CA LEU A 244 11.31 9.64 8.36
C LEU A 244 9.81 9.71 8.66
N ILE A 245 9.04 8.75 8.14
CA ILE A 245 7.63 8.52 8.52
C ILE A 245 7.57 7.16 9.19
N GLU A 246 7.43 7.13 10.51
CA GLU A 246 7.57 5.91 11.32
C GLU A 246 6.38 5.64 12.24
N SER A 247 5.85 4.42 12.20
CA SER A 247 4.82 3.98 13.16
C SER A 247 3.59 4.91 13.18
N ASN A 248 3.17 5.44 12.03
CA ASN A 248 1.94 6.23 11.92
C ASN A 248 0.78 5.35 11.44
N THR A 249 -0.44 5.68 11.85
CA THR A 249 -1.68 5.11 11.31
C THR A 249 -2.33 6.15 10.40
N LEU A 250 -2.47 5.84 9.11
CA LEU A 250 -3.02 6.72 8.08
C LEU A 250 -4.26 6.07 7.48
N ASP A 251 -5.42 6.73 7.58
CA ASP A 251 -6.64 6.19 7.00
C ASP A 251 -7.62 7.24 6.47
N ALA A 252 -8.67 6.78 5.80
CA ALA A 252 -9.82 7.59 5.44
C ALA A 252 -11.11 6.90 5.92
N SER A 253 -12.01 7.69 6.48
CA SER A 253 -13.30 7.22 6.99
C SER A 253 -14.28 6.91 5.85
N ARG A 254 -14.11 7.55 4.69
CA ARG A 254 -14.94 7.44 3.48
C ARG A 254 -14.09 7.70 2.22
N PRO A 255 -14.60 7.35 1.02
CA PRO A 255 -13.98 7.78 -0.23
C PRO A 255 -13.81 9.29 -0.33
N ARG A 256 -12.74 9.71 -1.01
CA ARG A 256 -12.43 11.10 -1.32
C ARG A 256 -13.05 11.48 -2.65
N ARG A 257 -14.00 12.41 -2.62
CA ARG A 257 -14.71 13.01 -3.75
C ARG A 257 -13.94 14.22 -4.24
N THR A 258 -12.86 13.96 -4.95
CA THR A 258 -11.96 14.99 -5.49
C THR A 258 -11.36 14.54 -6.82
N ALA A 259 -11.06 15.50 -7.69
CA ALA A 259 -10.23 15.26 -8.87
C ALA A 259 -8.73 15.23 -8.53
N ASN A 260 -8.34 15.79 -7.38
CA ASN A 260 -6.95 15.86 -6.90
C ASN A 260 -6.39 14.46 -6.60
N PRO A 261 -5.06 14.30 -6.51
CA PRO A 261 -4.46 13.03 -6.12
C PRO A 261 -4.93 12.58 -4.74
N VAL A 262 -5.26 11.29 -4.61
CA VAL A 262 -5.53 10.66 -3.31
C VAL A 262 -4.40 9.67 -3.05
N THR A 263 -3.47 10.07 -2.19
CA THR A 263 -2.27 9.30 -1.86
C THR A 263 -1.78 9.69 -0.48
N PRO A 264 -2.03 8.87 0.57
CA PRO A 264 -1.65 9.20 1.94
C PRO A 264 -0.19 9.65 2.12
N ILE A 265 0.74 9.07 1.35
CA ILE A 265 2.14 9.54 1.29
C ILE A 265 2.51 9.84 -0.17
N ASP A 266 2.46 11.11 -0.53
CA ASP A 266 2.81 11.65 -1.85
C ASP A 266 4.21 12.29 -1.80
N LEU A 267 5.24 11.53 -2.19
CA LEU A 267 6.63 11.99 -2.22
C LEU A 267 7.08 12.29 -3.65
N VAL A 268 7.44 13.54 -3.92
CA VAL A 268 7.91 14.03 -5.23
C VAL A 268 9.28 14.69 -5.11
N ALA A 269 10.24 14.23 -5.92
CA ALA A 269 11.58 14.80 -6.10
C ALA A 269 12.54 14.76 -4.89
N ALA A 270 12.10 14.21 -3.75
CA ALA A 270 12.94 14.03 -2.57
C ALA A 270 13.66 12.67 -2.57
N SER A 271 14.80 12.62 -1.88
CA SER A 271 15.68 11.45 -1.79
C SER A 271 15.94 11.03 -0.34
N GLY A 272 16.31 9.76 -0.16
CA GLY A 272 16.75 9.21 1.13
C GLY A 272 15.68 9.11 2.20
N TRP A 273 14.39 9.15 1.84
CA TRP A 273 13.31 8.99 2.81
C TRP A 273 13.18 7.53 3.27
N THR A 274 12.84 7.37 4.55
CA THR A 274 12.42 6.08 5.10
C THR A 274 10.97 6.16 5.57
N VAL A 275 10.13 5.31 5.01
CA VAL A 275 8.74 5.13 5.41
C VAL A 275 8.61 3.74 5.99
N ARG A 276 8.42 3.65 7.31
CA ARG A 276 8.48 2.36 8.01
C ARG A 276 7.48 2.13 9.12
N ALA A 277 7.12 0.86 9.30
CA ALA A 277 6.24 0.42 10.39
C ALA A 277 4.88 1.12 10.41
N ASN A 278 4.44 1.73 9.30
CA ASN A 278 3.16 2.44 9.24
C ASN A 278 2.01 1.48 8.91
N VAL A 279 0.80 1.87 9.32
CA VAL A 279 -0.46 1.29 8.84
C VAL A 279 -1.10 2.29 7.91
N ILE A 280 -1.38 1.92 6.66
CA ILE A 280 -2.01 2.79 5.66
C ILE A 280 -3.25 2.08 5.13
N SER A 281 -4.43 2.69 5.22
CA SER A 281 -5.66 2.02 4.79
C SER A 281 -6.72 2.92 4.18
N ASP A 282 -7.62 2.30 3.41
CA ASP A 282 -8.89 2.90 2.98
C ASP A 282 -8.77 4.15 2.07
N PHE A 283 -7.67 4.29 1.33
CA PHE A 283 -7.41 5.41 0.42
C PHE A 283 -8.14 5.25 -0.91
N ILE A 284 -9.41 5.64 -0.98
CA ILE A 284 -10.22 5.50 -2.20
C ILE A 284 -10.49 6.86 -2.81
N LYS A 285 -10.24 6.98 -4.12
CA LYS A 285 -10.60 8.14 -4.94
C LYS A 285 -11.88 7.86 -5.72
N GLU A 286 -12.90 8.65 -5.47
CA GLU A 286 -14.19 8.56 -6.19
C GLU A 286 -14.25 9.53 -7.38
N GLY A 287 -13.55 10.68 -7.31
CA GLY A 287 -13.52 11.67 -8.38
C GLY A 287 -12.41 11.48 -9.41
N GLY A 288 -12.40 12.34 -10.43
CA GLY A 288 -11.36 12.37 -11.47
C GLY A 288 -11.19 11.04 -12.20
N ASN A 289 -9.96 10.50 -12.19
CA ASN A 289 -9.64 9.21 -12.82
C ASN A 289 -9.91 7.98 -11.93
N GLY A 290 -10.35 8.17 -10.68
CA GLY A 290 -10.59 7.09 -9.73
C GLY A 290 -9.34 6.29 -9.32
N VAL A 291 -8.13 6.80 -9.60
CA VAL A 291 -6.87 6.13 -9.25
C VAL A 291 -6.30 6.73 -7.96
N SER A 292 -5.85 5.86 -7.07
CA SER A 292 -5.24 6.20 -5.78
C SER A 292 -4.10 5.25 -5.43
N TYR A 293 -3.19 5.73 -4.59
CA TYR A 293 -1.99 5.02 -4.16
C TYR A 293 -1.93 5.02 -2.64
N GLY A 294 -1.39 3.98 -2.01
CA GLY A 294 -1.17 3.98 -0.56
C GLY A 294 0.02 4.86 -0.19
N ALA A 295 1.12 4.68 -0.91
CA ALA A 295 2.28 5.56 -0.88
C ALA A 295 3.03 5.49 -2.21
N PHE A 296 3.64 6.59 -2.62
CA PHE A 296 4.64 6.54 -3.68
C PHE A 296 5.83 7.46 -3.41
N ALA A 297 6.96 7.12 -4.03
CA ALA A 297 8.04 8.06 -4.28
C ALA A 297 8.25 8.20 -5.79
N LYS A 298 8.31 9.43 -6.27
CA LYS A 298 8.42 9.78 -7.70
C LYS A 298 9.19 11.09 -7.88
N GLY A 299 9.30 11.57 -9.11
CA GLY A 299 9.84 12.90 -9.41
C GLY A 299 11.36 12.97 -9.51
N GLY A 300 12.04 11.87 -9.86
CA GLY A 300 13.50 11.83 -10.02
C GLY A 300 14.27 11.78 -8.69
N GLY A 301 13.60 11.33 -7.63
CA GLY A 301 14.24 11.05 -6.34
C GLY A 301 15.06 9.76 -6.37
N SER A 302 15.83 9.53 -5.30
CA SER A 302 16.70 8.35 -5.19
C SER A 302 16.80 7.80 -3.76
N GLY A 303 17.05 6.50 -3.64
CA GLY A 303 17.35 5.86 -2.35
C GLY A 303 16.20 5.89 -1.33
N ASN A 304 14.95 6.04 -1.77
CA ASN A 304 13.79 6.02 -0.89
C ASN A 304 13.45 4.57 -0.49
N VAL A 305 13.06 4.37 0.78
CA VAL A 305 12.82 3.05 1.37
C VAL A 305 11.40 2.98 1.93
N PHE A 306 10.65 1.99 1.46
CA PHE A 306 9.42 1.53 2.08
C PHE A 306 9.71 0.20 2.79
N GLU A 307 9.71 0.20 4.12
CA GLU A 307 9.99 -1.02 4.88
C GLU A 307 8.98 -1.31 5.99
N ARG A 308 8.63 -2.58 6.18
CA ARG A 308 7.79 -3.00 7.32
C ARG A 308 6.44 -2.28 7.43
N ASN A 309 5.87 -1.79 6.31
CA ASN A 309 4.56 -1.15 6.33
C ASN A 309 3.46 -2.19 6.14
N LEU A 310 2.31 -1.97 6.78
CA LEU A 310 1.05 -2.61 6.45
C LEU A 310 0.22 -1.65 5.60
N VAL A 311 0.02 -1.99 4.32
CA VAL A 311 -0.85 -1.24 3.40
C VAL A 311 -2.09 -2.07 3.12
N TRP A 312 -3.23 -1.64 3.66
CA TRP A 312 -4.51 -2.29 3.42
C TRP A 312 -5.41 -1.40 2.58
N CYS A 313 -5.28 -1.51 1.26
CA CYS A 313 -5.94 -0.67 0.26
C CYS A 313 -7.44 -0.48 0.52
N GLU A 314 -8.15 -1.56 0.86
CA GLU A 314 -9.56 -1.53 1.24
C GLU A 314 -9.81 -2.37 2.50
N ARG A 315 -9.72 -1.75 3.66
CA ARG A 315 -9.97 -2.41 4.94
C ARG A 315 -11.42 -2.26 5.36
N ARG A 316 -11.90 -1.06 5.62
CA ARG A 316 -13.31 -0.81 5.96
C ARG A 316 -14.16 -0.53 4.72
N LEU A 317 -13.53 -0.07 3.64
CA LEU A 317 -14.21 0.44 2.46
C LEU A 317 -14.15 -0.53 1.25
N ARG A 318 -14.17 -1.85 1.50
CA ARG A 318 -14.03 -2.87 0.45
C ARG A 318 -15.22 -2.95 -0.49
N GLY A 319 -14.93 -3.08 -1.78
CA GLY A 319 -15.92 -3.27 -2.83
C GLY A 319 -16.40 -1.98 -3.47
N LEU A 320 -15.88 -0.83 -3.02
CA LEU A 320 -16.12 0.44 -3.68
C LEU A 320 -15.33 0.53 -5.00
N PRO A 321 -15.84 1.28 -6.00
CA PRO A 321 -15.18 1.41 -7.28
C PRO A 321 -13.85 2.17 -7.17
N GLY A 322 -13.07 2.12 -8.25
CA GLY A 322 -11.76 2.80 -8.35
C GLY A 322 -10.57 1.85 -8.33
N GLN A 323 -9.42 2.37 -8.73
CA GLN A 323 -8.14 1.66 -8.76
C GLN A 323 -7.30 2.10 -7.56
N ARG A 324 -6.95 1.13 -6.71
CA ARG A 324 -6.04 1.34 -5.58
C ARG A 324 -4.80 0.53 -5.81
N ILE A 325 -3.67 1.22 -5.90
CA ILE A 325 -2.33 0.66 -5.96
C ILE A 325 -1.72 0.74 -4.56
N GLY A 326 -1.04 -0.32 -4.11
CA GLY A 326 -0.46 -0.35 -2.77
C GLY A 326 0.73 0.60 -2.62
N LEU A 327 1.92 0.09 -2.86
CA LEU A 327 3.17 0.86 -2.81
C LEU A 327 3.71 1.07 -4.22
N SER A 328 4.27 2.24 -4.49
CA SER A 328 4.76 2.55 -5.83
C SER A 328 6.07 3.33 -5.84
N PHE A 329 6.91 3.02 -6.82
CA PHE A 329 7.96 3.92 -7.28
C PHE A 329 7.57 4.41 -8.68
N GLY A 330 7.32 5.72 -8.80
CA GLY A 330 6.67 6.32 -9.96
C GLY A 330 5.16 6.11 -10.02
N GLY A 331 4.54 6.29 -11.20
CA GLY A 331 3.11 6.01 -11.42
C GLY A 331 2.16 7.21 -11.34
N GLY A 332 2.62 8.37 -10.86
CA GLY A 332 1.79 9.55 -10.62
C GLY A 332 1.92 10.69 -11.64
N GLY A 333 2.47 10.46 -12.83
CA GLY A 333 2.52 11.43 -13.94
C GLY A 333 3.22 12.75 -13.61
N THR A 334 4.43 12.71 -13.04
CA THR A 334 5.15 13.94 -12.68
C THR A 334 5.46 14.76 -13.93
N GLY A 335 5.09 16.05 -13.94
CA GLY A 335 5.52 16.94 -15.01
C GLY A 335 7.04 17.07 -15.02
N LYS A 336 7.67 17.03 -16.20
CA LYS A 336 9.15 17.03 -16.34
C LYS A 336 9.86 18.11 -15.54
N ALA A 337 9.33 19.33 -15.58
CA ALA A 337 9.88 20.48 -14.85
C ALA A 337 9.79 20.36 -13.31
N LEU A 338 8.96 19.45 -12.79
CA LEU A 338 8.82 19.18 -11.36
C LEU A 338 9.75 18.06 -10.87
N CYS A 339 10.40 17.33 -11.79
CA CYS A 339 11.39 16.34 -11.41
C CYS A 339 12.68 17.00 -10.95
N ARG A 340 13.39 16.32 -10.05
CA ARG A 340 14.68 16.75 -9.50
C ARG A 340 15.70 17.09 -10.59
N ASP A 341 15.72 16.30 -11.66
CA ASP A 341 16.61 16.44 -12.81
C ASP A 341 16.04 17.33 -13.94
N GLY A 342 14.84 17.89 -13.76
CA GLY A 342 14.09 18.66 -14.75
C GLY A 342 13.63 17.86 -15.99
N ARG A 343 13.84 16.54 -16.01
CA ARG A 343 13.67 15.69 -17.20
C ARG A 343 12.81 14.45 -16.95
N CYS A 344 12.74 13.98 -15.71
CA CYS A 344 12.14 12.70 -15.30
C CYS A 344 12.66 11.52 -16.14
N ILE A 345 13.99 11.38 -16.30
CA ILE A 345 14.53 10.20 -17.01
C ILE A 345 14.06 8.92 -16.30
N THR A 346 14.15 8.93 -14.98
CA THR A 346 13.45 8.01 -14.08
C THR A 346 12.59 8.82 -13.12
N GLU A 347 11.49 8.22 -12.68
CA GLU A 347 10.68 8.76 -11.58
C GLU A 347 11.34 8.45 -10.23
N GLN A 348 12.11 7.35 -10.14
CA GLN A 348 12.85 6.96 -8.94
C GLN A 348 14.07 6.11 -9.31
N ASP A 349 15.16 6.23 -8.56
CA ASP A 349 16.33 5.35 -8.67
C ASP A 349 16.74 4.73 -7.33
N GLY A 350 17.22 3.49 -7.35
CA GLY A 350 17.79 2.81 -6.18
C GLY A 350 16.80 2.61 -5.01
N GLY A 351 15.50 2.54 -5.31
CA GLY A 351 14.46 2.39 -4.28
C GLY A 351 14.42 0.99 -3.66
N ILE A 352 14.00 0.89 -2.39
CA ILE A 352 13.85 -0.39 -1.69
C ILE A 352 12.44 -0.54 -1.15
N LEU A 353 11.78 -1.65 -1.50
CA LEU A 353 10.53 -2.11 -0.91
C LEU A 353 10.82 -3.41 -0.18
N ARG A 354 10.83 -3.41 1.16
CA ARG A 354 11.14 -4.62 1.93
C ARG A 354 10.24 -4.93 3.11
N ALA A 355 9.96 -6.21 3.34
CA ALA A 355 9.20 -6.67 4.49
C ALA A 355 7.83 -5.98 4.67
N ASN A 356 7.20 -5.51 3.59
CA ASN A 356 5.88 -4.89 3.65
C ASN A 356 4.77 -5.95 3.48
N LEU A 357 3.66 -5.74 4.17
CA LEU A 357 2.42 -6.50 3.97
C LEU A 357 1.42 -5.61 3.23
N VAL A 358 1.06 -5.99 2.00
CA VAL A 358 0.13 -5.23 1.14
C VAL A 358 -1.10 -6.07 0.85
N VAL A 359 -2.29 -5.52 1.12
CA VAL A 359 -3.52 -6.29 1.17
C VAL A 359 -4.68 -5.56 0.48
N GLY A 360 -5.45 -6.29 -0.33
CA GLY A 360 -6.80 -5.88 -0.75
C GLY A 360 -6.84 -4.76 -1.80
N CYS A 361 -5.83 -4.69 -2.66
CA CYS A 361 -5.71 -3.66 -3.70
C CYS A 361 -6.50 -4.08 -4.96
N SER A 362 -7.29 -3.17 -5.56
CA SER A 362 -7.96 -3.48 -6.85
C SER A 362 -6.98 -3.57 -8.01
N ASP A 363 -5.77 -3.03 -7.82
CA ASP A 363 -4.69 -3.09 -8.78
C ASP A 363 -3.42 -3.66 -8.10
N ALA A 364 -2.25 -3.33 -8.64
CA ALA A 364 -0.98 -3.86 -8.21
C ALA A 364 -0.73 -3.57 -6.72
N GLY A 365 -0.23 -4.57 -6.01
CA GLY A 365 0.24 -4.38 -4.64
C GLY A 365 1.53 -3.56 -4.63
N VAL A 366 2.42 -3.81 -5.61
CA VAL A 366 3.63 -3.03 -5.87
C VAL A 366 3.67 -2.64 -7.34
N TYR A 367 3.86 -1.34 -7.62
CA TYR A 367 3.98 -0.82 -8.98
C TYR A 367 5.27 -0.05 -9.17
N LEU A 368 6.04 -0.40 -10.20
CA LEU A 368 7.28 0.27 -10.58
C LEU A 368 7.10 0.87 -11.97
N ASN A 369 7.14 2.19 -12.07
CA ASN A 369 6.89 2.91 -13.32
C ASN A 369 7.96 3.98 -13.52
N SER A 370 8.83 3.74 -14.51
CA SER A 370 10.08 4.47 -14.68
C SER A 370 10.95 4.46 -13.42
N ALA A 371 11.02 3.32 -12.74
CA ALA A 371 11.77 3.16 -11.48
C ALA A 371 12.97 2.22 -11.67
N ALA A 372 14.17 2.78 -11.67
CA ALA A 372 15.40 2.05 -11.93
C ALA A 372 16.03 1.48 -10.66
N ASN A 373 16.79 0.38 -10.82
CA ASN A 373 17.64 -0.23 -9.80
C ASN A 373 16.87 -0.54 -8.49
N THR A 374 15.61 -0.95 -8.61
CA THR A 374 14.74 -1.19 -7.46
C THR A 374 15.03 -2.56 -6.84
N ARG A 375 14.98 -2.65 -5.51
CA ARG A 375 14.97 -3.92 -4.78
C ARG A 375 13.59 -4.14 -4.16
N VAL A 376 12.98 -5.29 -4.46
CA VAL A 376 11.69 -5.70 -3.90
C VAL A 376 11.89 -7.01 -3.16
N GLU A 377 11.92 -6.96 -1.84
CA GLU A 377 12.44 -8.04 -1.01
C GLU A 377 11.52 -8.45 0.14
N ASP A 378 11.28 -9.75 0.29
CA ASP A 378 10.52 -10.29 1.43
C ASP A 378 9.16 -9.57 1.63
N ASN A 379 8.47 -9.14 0.58
CA ASN A 379 7.13 -8.54 0.74
C ASN A 379 6.06 -9.64 0.67
N THR A 380 4.97 -9.47 1.43
CA THR A 380 3.76 -10.30 1.33
C THR A 380 2.65 -9.50 0.69
N LEU A 381 2.15 -9.93 -0.46
CA LEU A 381 1.06 -9.28 -1.21
C LEU A 381 -0.14 -10.23 -1.27
N ILE A 382 -1.29 -9.86 -0.71
CA ILE A 382 -2.48 -10.70 -0.64
C ILE A 382 -3.70 -9.98 -1.21
N ASP A 383 -4.53 -10.65 -2.00
CA ASP A 383 -5.69 -10.02 -2.64
C ASP A 383 -5.25 -8.75 -3.41
N THR A 384 -4.29 -8.90 -4.34
CA THR A 384 -3.79 -7.84 -5.24
C THR A 384 -3.65 -8.37 -6.69
N THR A 385 -3.24 -7.54 -7.65
CA THR A 385 -2.84 -8.03 -8.99
C THR A 385 -1.34 -8.39 -9.10
N GLY A 386 -0.65 -8.47 -7.95
CA GLY A 386 0.75 -8.84 -7.85
C GLY A 386 1.71 -7.65 -7.96
N ILE A 387 2.86 -7.87 -8.59
CA ILE A 387 3.93 -6.88 -8.78
C ILE A 387 4.04 -6.55 -10.27
N ASP A 388 4.02 -5.26 -10.61
CA ASP A 388 4.09 -4.80 -12.00
C ASP A 388 5.28 -3.85 -12.20
N VAL A 389 6.21 -4.26 -13.05
CA VAL A 389 7.42 -3.51 -13.43
C VAL A 389 7.27 -3.05 -14.86
N ARG A 390 7.08 -1.74 -15.04
CA ARG A 390 6.60 -1.16 -16.28
C ARG A 390 7.57 -0.16 -16.90
N PHE A 391 7.70 -0.24 -18.23
CA PHE A 391 8.54 0.60 -19.10
C PHE A 391 10.04 0.28 -19.06
N PRO A 392 10.78 0.53 -20.15
CA PRO A 392 12.21 0.15 -20.25
C PRO A 392 13.13 0.87 -19.25
N THR A 393 12.68 1.99 -18.69
CA THR A 393 13.38 2.74 -17.63
C THR A 393 13.20 2.11 -16.24
N SER A 394 12.34 1.10 -16.10
CA SER A 394 12.18 0.36 -14.85
C SER A 394 13.03 -0.90 -14.82
N SER A 395 13.74 -1.11 -13.71
CA SER A 395 14.45 -2.35 -13.43
C SER A 395 14.31 -2.75 -11.97
N ALA A 396 14.10 -4.04 -11.71
CA ALA A 396 13.95 -4.54 -10.35
C ALA A 396 14.59 -5.91 -10.13
N ARG A 397 15.23 -6.07 -8.97
CA ARG A 397 15.58 -7.36 -8.40
C ARG A 397 14.52 -7.75 -7.38
N LEU A 398 13.90 -8.91 -7.56
CA LEU A 398 12.86 -9.42 -6.68
C LEU A 398 13.31 -10.70 -6.00
N ASP A 399 13.32 -10.75 -4.67
CA ASP A 399 13.77 -11.95 -3.93
C ASP A 399 13.00 -12.14 -2.62
N GLY A 400 12.63 -13.38 -2.32
CA GLY A 400 11.96 -13.78 -1.08
C GLY A 400 10.50 -13.31 -0.97
N ASN A 401 9.89 -12.76 -2.01
CA ASN A 401 8.51 -12.26 -1.94
C ASN A 401 7.47 -13.41 -1.94
N LEU A 402 6.35 -13.18 -1.26
CA LEU A 402 5.18 -14.05 -1.24
C LEU A 402 3.98 -13.30 -1.82
N VAL A 403 3.56 -13.65 -3.05
CA VAL A 403 2.66 -12.84 -3.87
C VAL A 403 1.42 -13.63 -4.31
N ASP A 404 0.25 -13.22 -3.85
CA ASP A 404 -1.07 -13.65 -4.35
C ASP A 404 -1.38 -12.92 -5.67
N GLY A 405 -0.65 -13.31 -6.72
CA GLY A 405 -0.69 -12.72 -8.04
C GLY A 405 0.66 -12.85 -8.77
N PRO A 406 0.72 -12.49 -10.06
CA PRO A 406 1.93 -12.63 -10.86
C PRO A 406 2.96 -11.52 -10.57
N ILE A 407 4.23 -11.80 -10.85
CA ILE A 407 5.25 -10.77 -11.08
C ILE A 407 5.29 -10.52 -12.58
N ARG A 408 5.21 -9.25 -13.01
CA ARG A 408 5.08 -8.89 -14.43
C ARG A 408 6.16 -7.91 -14.85
N SER A 409 6.77 -8.22 -16.00
CA SER A 409 7.42 -7.25 -16.87
C SER A 409 6.37 -6.75 -17.87
N ARG A 410 6.11 -5.44 -17.87
CA ARG A 410 5.12 -4.82 -18.77
C ARG A 410 5.75 -3.68 -19.54
N ASP A 411 5.37 -3.54 -20.82
CA ASP A 411 5.84 -2.48 -21.71
C ASP A 411 7.38 -2.34 -21.72
N GLY A 412 8.11 -3.46 -21.59
CA GLY A 412 9.57 -3.49 -21.64
C GLY A 412 10.32 -3.31 -20.31
N GLY A 413 9.64 -3.33 -19.15
CA GLY A 413 10.31 -3.30 -17.84
C GLY A 413 11.23 -4.49 -17.60
N LEU A 414 12.34 -4.29 -16.90
CA LEU A 414 13.33 -5.35 -16.64
C LEU A 414 13.14 -5.97 -15.26
N VAL A 415 12.99 -7.29 -15.22
CA VAL A 415 12.76 -8.06 -14.00
C VAL A 415 13.86 -9.10 -13.83
N HIS A 416 14.52 -9.08 -12.67
CA HIS A 416 15.48 -10.10 -12.24
C HIS A 416 14.91 -10.84 -11.04
N GLU A 417 14.32 -12.01 -11.27
CA GLU A 417 13.72 -12.83 -10.21
C GLU A 417 14.77 -13.72 -9.55
N GLY A 418 14.84 -13.62 -8.22
CA GLY A 418 15.41 -14.62 -7.34
C GLY A 418 14.32 -15.58 -6.85
N ASP A 419 14.42 -15.99 -5.59
CA ASP A 419 13.58 -17.01 -4.99
C ASP A 419 12.27 -16.40 -4.48
N ASN A 420 11.22 -16.35 -5.32
CA ASN A 420 9.90 -15.81 -4.99
C ASN A 420 8.82 -16.90 -5.08
N ARG A 421 7.75 -16.75 -4.29
CA ARG A 421 6.55 -17.60 -4.38
C ARG A 421 5.35 -16.77 -4.83
N THR A 422 4.81 -17.09 -6.00
CA THR A 422 3.76 -16.31 -6.67
C THR A 422 2.54 -17.17 -7.02
N SER A 423 1.46 -16.53 -7.46
CA SER A 423 0.28 -17.19 -8.05
C SER A 423 0.11 -16.71 -9.50
N ALA A 424 -0.32 -17.59 -10.41
CA ALA A 424 -0.57 -17.23 -11.81
C ALA A 424 -1.91 -16.48 -11.96
N ALA A 425 -2.04 -15.66 -13.01
CA ALA A 425 -3.25 -14.84 -13.18
C ALA A 425 -4.47 -15.71 -13.48
N TRP A 426 -4.33 -16.78 -14.29
CA TRP A 426 -5.43 -17.71 -14.58
C TRP A 426 -6.00 -18.39 -13.34
N GLN A 427 -5.20 -18.60 -12.28
CA GLN A 427 -5.65 -19.25 -11.05
C GLN A 427 -6.77 -18.44 -10.39
N ALA A 428 -6.68 -17.10 -10.42
CA ALA A 428 -7.72 -16.22 -9.91
C ALA A 428 -9.05 -16.35 -10.67
N PHE A 429 -9.01 -16.59 -11.99
CA PHE A 429 -10.21 -16.89 -12.79
C PHE A 429 -10.85 -18.24 -12.44
N ALA A 430 -10.08 -19.17 -11.88
CA ALA A 430 -10.56 -20.46 -11.39
C ALA A 430 -10.94 -20.42 -9.89
N GLY A 431 -10.78 -19.28 -9.21
CA GLY A 431 -10.97 -19.17 -7.76
C GLY A 431 -9.90 -19.84 -6.91
N LEU A 432 -8.74 -20.14 -7.50
CA LEU A 432 -7.61 -20.79 -6.84
C LEU A 432 -6.62 -19.73 -6.35
N HIS A 433 -6.32 -19.75 -5.04
CA HIS A 433 -5.42 -18.78 -4.40
C HIS A 433 -4.39 -19.49 -3.50
N PRO A 434 -3.37 -20.14 -4.09
CA PRO A 434 -2.44 -20.98 -3.34
C PRO A 434 -1.64 -20.18 -2.31
N VAL A 435 -1.21 -18.95 -2.63
CA VAL A 435 -0.53 -18.08 -1.66
C VAL A 435 -1.48 -17.61 -0.55
N ARG A 436 -2.69 -17.16 -0.90
CA ARG A 436 -3.70 -16.76 0.10
C ARG A 436 -4.07 -17.89 1.06
N SER A 437 -4.07 -19.14 0.58
CA SER A 437 -4.43 -20.33 1.38
C SER A 437 -3.41 -20.69 2.47
N LEU A 438 -2.22 -20.08 2.44
CA LEU A 438 -1.20 -20.25 3.48
C LEU A 438 -1.58 -19.56 4.79
N PHE A 439 -2.62 -18.72 4.79
CA PHE A 439 -3.04 -17.94 5.94
C PHE A 439 -4.38 -18.42 6.49
N VAL A 440 -4.58 -18.27 7.79
CA VAL A 440 -5.82 -18.67 8.48
C VAL A 440 -7.04 -17.92 7.95
N ALA A 441 -7.00 -16.58 7.98
CA ALA A 441 -8.10 -15.75 7.50
C ALA A 441 -7.62 -14.34 7.08
N PRO A 442 -6.85 -14.21 5.99
CA PRO A 442 -6.20 -12.95 5.63
C PRO A 442 -7.21 -11.84 5.29
N GLY A 443 -8.38 -12.18 4.76
CA GLY A 443 -9.47 -11.22 4.51
C GLY A 443 -10.11 -10.60 5.77
N ARG A 444 -9.82 -11.19 6.95
CA ARG A 444 -10.20 -10.71 8.28
C ARG A 444 -9.01 -10.14 9.06
N GLY A 445 -7.82 -10.09 8.44
CA GLY A 445 -6.60 -9.60 9.09
C GLY A 445 -5.85 -10.65 9.91
N ASP A 446 -6.25 -11.92 9.86
CA ASP A 446 -5.52 -13.01 10.49
C ASP A 446 -4.52 -13.63 9.51
N PHE A 447 -3.30 -13.09 9.53
CA PHE A 447 -2.19 -13.54 8.69
C PHE A 447 -1.29 -14.57 9.39
N ARG A 448 -1.79 -15.26 10.43
CA ARG A 448 -1.09 -16.45 10.95
C ARG A 448 -1.09 -17.53 9.86
N TRP A 449 -0.02 -18.33 9.84
CA TRP A 449 0.08 -19.48 8.95
C TRP A 449 -1.03 -20.49 9.28
N SER A 450 -1.70 -21.02 8.26
CA SER A 450 -2.70 -22.09 8.40
C SER A 450 -2.06 -23.45 8.70
N GLY A 451 -0.78 -23.61 8.38
CA GLY A 451 0.06 -24.75 8.69
C GLY A 451 1.50 -24.31 8.96
N GLU A 452 2.47 -25.10 8.52
CA GLU A 452 3.89 -24.73 8.62
C GLU A 452 4.19 -23.46 7.80
N ALA A 453 5.09 -22.63 8.32
CA ALA A 453 5.57 -21.45 7.62
C ALA A 453 6.27 -21.87 6.31
N PRO A 454 6.01 -21.20 5.18
CA PRO A 454 6.70 -21.51 3.93
C PRO A 454 8.14 -21.00 4.02
N LEU A 455 9.08 -21.88 4.40
CA LEU A 455 10.50 -21.53 4.53
C LEU A 455 11.18 -21.45 3.17
N ARG A 456 12.11 -20.51 3.04
CA ARG A 456 13.01 -20.44 1.88
C ARG A 456 13.99 -21.61 1.91
N ALA A 457 14.48 -21.98 0.72
CA ALA A 457 15.50 -23.03 0.60
C ALA A 457 16.86 -22.57 1.19
N HIS A 458 17.14 -21.27 1.12
CA HIS A 458 18.42 -20.70 1.55
C HIS A 458 18.22 -19.55 2.53
N GLY A 459 19.17 -19.42 3.46
CA GLY A 459 19.25 -18.28 4.37
C GLY A 459 19.66 -16.99 3.66
N ARG A 460 19.46 -15.86 4.34
CA ARG A 460 20.02 -14.57 3.90
C ARG A 460 21.43 -14.40 4.44
N ALA A 461 22.32 -13.86 3.61
CA ALA A 461 23.67 -13.48 4.04
C ALA A 461 23.64 -12.37 5.11
N GLU A 462 22.74 -11.40 4.97
CA GLU A 462 22.64 -10.26 5.87
C GLU A 462 21.48 -10.41 6.87
N PRO A 463 21.69 -10.06 8.16
CA PRO A 463 20.61 -9.95 9.13
C PRO A 463 19.53 -8.97 8.64
N ALA A 464 18.30 -9.47 8.51
CA ALA A 464 17.15 -8.68 8.11
C ALA A 464 16.13 -8.59 9.25
N LEU A 465 15.36 -7.50 9.25
CA LEU A 465 14.18 -7.36 10.11
C LEU A 465 12.93 -7.74 9.33
N ASP A 466 12.02 -8.42 10.01
CA ASP A 466 10.71 -8.76 9.50
C ASP A 466 9.70 -7.61 9.71
N LEU A 467 8.48 -7.75 9.22
CA LEU A 467 7.38 -6.79 9.37
C LEU A 467 7.21 -6.32 10.82
N CYS A 468 7.29 -7.24 11.77
CA CYS A 468 7.11 -7.00 13.20
C CYS A 468 8.34 -6.36 13.86
N GLY A 469 9.41 -6.10 13.08
CA GLY A 469 10.71 -5.61 13.54
C GLY A 469 11.55 -6.68 14.27
N GLY A 470 11.19 -7.96 14.14
CA GLY A 470 11.95 -9.09 14.65
C GLY A 470 13.11 -9.44 13.74
N ARG A 471 14.19 -9.99 14.28
CA ARG A 471 15.24 -10.59 13.45
C ARG A 471 14.66 -11.80 12.72
N ARG A 472 14.96 -11.90 11.44
CA ARG A 472 14.51 -13.01 10.59
C ARG A 472 15.18 -14.33 10.98
N GLN A 473 14.43 -15.42 10.88
CA GLN A 473 14.93 -16.78 11.04
C GLN A 473 15.88 -17.17 9.90
N GLN A 474 16.62 -18.26 10.07
CA GLN A 474 17.58 -18.78 9.09
C GLN A 474 17.36 -20.30 8.92
N PRO A 475 16.79 -20.77 7.80
CA PRO A 475 16.25 -19.96 6.70
C PRO A 475 14.97 -19.20 7.10
N PRO A 476 14.70 -18.01 6.51
CA PRO A 476 13.49 -17.25 6.81
C PRO A 476 12.28 -17.80 6.05
N ALA A 477 11.08 -17.45 6.50
CA ALA A 477 9.87 -17.66 5.70
C ALA A 477 9.83 -16.72 4.48
N TYR A 478 9.17 -17.14 3.40
CA TYR A 478 8.84 -16.23 2.29
C TYR A 478 7.95 -15.08 2.79
N GLY A 479 8.16 -13.89 2.23
CA GLY A 479 7.36 -12.71 2.52
C GLY A 479 7.76 -12.01 3.81
N ALA A 480 6.85 -11.17 4.31
CA ALA A 480 7.14 -10.07 5.23
C ALA A 480 7.50 -10.49 6.65
N PHE A 481 7.10 -11.67 7.11
CA PHE A 481 7.27 -12.10 8.50
C PHE A 481 7.53 -13.60 8.59
N ASP A 482 8.25 -14.02 9.64
CA ASP A 482 8.37 -15.44 9.96
C ASP A 482 7.16 -15.92 10.78
N SER A 483 6.62 -15.04 11.63
CA SER A 483 5.40 -15.30 12.39
C SER A 483 4.62 -14.01 12.61
N PHE A 484 3.41 -13.93 12.05
CA PHE A 484 2.52 -12.78 12.27
C PHE A 484 2.12 -12.62 13.75
N GLY A 485 2.11 -13.71 14.52
CA GLY A 485 1.84 -13.66 15.97
C GLY A 485 2.85 -12.78 16.73
N ALA A 486 4.10 -12.67 16.24
CA ALA A 486 5.13 -11.82 16.84
C ALA A 486 4.83 -10.32 16.74
N CYS A 487 4.01 -9.91 15.75
CA CYS A 487 3.53 -8.54 15.64
C CYS A 487 2.57 -8.19 16.79
N ARG A 488 1.92 -9.19 17.43
CA ARG A 488 0.97 -8.99 18.53
C ARG A 488 1.62 -9.11 19.91
N SER A 489 2.52 -10.08 20.10
CA SER A 489 3.11 -10.39 21.42
C SER A 489 4.10 -9.33 21.93
N ARG A 490 4.69 -8.51 21.06
CA ARG A 490 5.61 -7.43 21.46
C ARG A 490 4.99 -6.30 22.28
N MET A 491 3.65 -6.30 22.44
CA MET A 491 2.96 -5.42 23.38
C MET A 491 3.27 -5.75 24.85
N GLU A 492 3.47 -7.02 25.21
CA GLU A 492 3.58 -7.45 26.61
C GLU A 492 4.99 -7.30 27.19
N ALA A 493 6.02 -7.37 26.35
CA ALA A 493 7.42 -7.17 26.76
C ALA A 493 7.82 -5.71 26.92
N ALA A 494 7.01 -4.76 26.41
CA ALA A 494 7.24 -3.32 26.55
C ALA A 494 6.38 -2.67 27.66
N ALA A 495 5.52 -3.47 28.31
CA ALA A 495 4.65 -3.11 29.43
C ALA A 495 5.11 -3.70 30.78
N ARG A 496 6.24 -4.42 30.78
CA ARG A 496 7.05 -4.77 31.96
C ARG A 496 8.39 -4.05 31.82
#